data_AF-A0A9X2FNU2-F1
#
_entry.id   AF-A0A9X2FNU2-F1
#
_cell.length_a   1.000
_cell.length_b   1.000
_cell.length_c   1.000
_cell.angle_alpha   90.00
_cell.angle_beta   90.00
_cell.angle_gamma   90.00
#
_symmetry.space_group_name_H-M   'P 1'
#
loop_
_entity.id
_entity.type
_entity.pdbx_description
1 polymer ?
#
loop_
_entity_poly.entity_id
_entity_poly.type
_entity_poly.pdbx_seq_one_letter_code
_entity_poly.pdbx_strand_id
1 'polypeptide(L)'
;GFFPGPEKLNYELKLRNLKIAGQWFSSFIIRDGIEKASAAFEKHCQFLKAVNAPIAVVSEQTYTIQQSDSKNIFTEKPYFTDQEWDELCKGLNHYGEIAAKYGIKVAYHHHMGTG
;
A
#
# COMPACT_ATOMS: atom_id res chain seq x y z
N GLY A 1 -6.51 0.36 12.88
CA GLY A 1 -6.45 -0.72 11.89
C GLY A 1 -6.75 -2.04 12.57
N PHE A 2 -7.02 -3.10 11.81
CA PHE A 2 -7.41 -4.43 12.32
C PHE A 2 -6.34 -5.09 13.21
N PHE A 3 -5.06 -4.74 13.04
CA PHE A 3 -3.96 -5.30 13.83
C PHE A 3 -3.60 -4.43 15.04
N PRO A 4 -3.16 -5.06 16.15
CA PRO A 4 -2.64 -4.33 17.31
C PRO A 4 -1.33 -3.60 16.95
N GLY A 5 -0.88 -2.71 17.84
CA GLY A 5 0.39 -2.01 17.66
C GLY A 5 1.62 -2.94 17.67
N PRO A 6 2.79 -2.45 17.23
CA PRO A 6 3.99 -3.27 17.01
C PRO A 6 4.43 -4.09 18.23
N GLU A 7 4.35 -3.52 19.44
CA GLU A 7 4.75 -4.20 20.67
C GLU A 7 3.96 -5.50 20.90
N LYS A 8 2.62 -5.40 20.90
CA LYS A 8 1.74 -6.56 21.10
C LYS A 8 1.86 -7.55 19.94
N LEU A 9 1.98 -7.06 18.70
CA LEU A 9 2.14 -7.94 17.54
C LEU A 9 3.46 -8.73 17.60
N ASN A 10 4.58 -8.07 17.88
CA ASN A 10 5.88 -8.70 17.99
C ASN A 10 5.94 -9.71 19.14
N TYR A 11 5.30 -9.41 20.28
CA TYR A 11 5.16 -10.35 21.38
C TYR A 11 4.49 -11.66 20.93
N GLU A 12 3.31 -11.57 20.30
CA GLU A 12 2.55 -12.76 19.87
C GLU A 12 3.26 -13.58 18.79
N LEU A 13 3.95 -12.91 17.86
CA LEU A 13 4.74 -13.56 16.81
C LEU A 13 5.93 -14.31 17.41
N LYS A 14 6.64 -13.70 18.36
CA LYS A 14 7.82 -14.30 19.01
C LYS A 14 7.46 -15.57 19.77
N LEU A 15 6.31 -15.62 20.44
CA LEU A 15 5.82 -16.83 21.11
C LEU A 15 5.65 -18.03 20.17
N ARG A 16 5.48 -17.78 18.86
CA ARG A 16 5.13 -18.78 17.86
C ARG A 16 6.20 -18.96 16.77
N ASN A 17 7.33 -18.29 16.90
CA ASN A 17 8.39 -18.26 15.88
C ASN A 17 7.86 -17.88 14.48
N LEU A 18 6.95 -16.90 14.42
CA LEU A 18 6.37 -16.39 13.17
C LEU A 18 7.00 -15.05 12.76
N LYS A 19 6.83 -14.68 11.49
CA LYS A 19 7.27 -13.40 10.92
C LYS A 19 6.18 -12.79 10.05
N ILE A 20 6.18 -11.47 9.93
CA ILE A 20 5.30 -10.75 8.99
C ILE A 20 5.97 -10.68 7.62
N ALA A 21 5.27 -11.13 6.59
CA ALA A 21 5.74 -11.07 5.21
C ALA A 21 5.66 -9.65 4.61
N GLY A 22 4.63 -8.90 4.99
CA GLY A 22 4.37 -7.55 4.50
C GLY A 22 2.99 -7.06 4.94
N GLN A 23 2.62 -5.89 4.46
CA GLN A 23 1.29 -5.34 4.72
C GLN A 23 0.78 -4.54 3.52
N TRP A 24 -0.52 -4.70 3.26
CA TRP A 24 -1.25 -3.92 2.28
C TRP A 24 -1.23 -2.42 2.59
N PHE A 25 -0.99 -1.61 1.57
CA PHE A 25 -1.11 -0.16 1.58
C PHE A 25 -2.02 0.28 0.43
N SER A 26 -3.15 0.90 0.79
CA SER A 26 -4.01 1.59 -0.16
C SER A 26 -3.39 2.95 -0.48
N SER A 27 -2.78 3.05 -1.66
CA SER A 27 -2.30 4.33 -2.20
C SER A 27 -3.45 5.12 -2.81
N PHE A 28 -3.34 6.44 -2.75
CA PHE A 28 -4.30 7.39 -3.29
C PHE A 28 -3.56 8.54 -3.97
N ILE A 29 -2.52 8.26 -4.75
CA ILE A 29 -1.71 9.27 -5.43
C ILE A 29 -2.58 10.15 -6.32
N ILE A 30 -3.47 9.55 -7.11
CA ILE A 30 -4.35 10.27 -8.04
C ILE A 30 -5.36 11.14 -7.27
N ARG A 31 -5.97 10.61 -6.19
CA ARG A 31 -6.95 11.37 -5.40
C ARG A 31 -6.32 12.47 -4.55
N ASP A 32 -5.23 12.16 -3.87
CA ASP A 32 -4.69 12.96 -2.76
C ASP A 32 -3.39 13.71 -3.13
N GLY A 33 -2.80 13.41 -4.30
CA GLY A 33 -1.49 13.89 -4.71
C GLY A 33 -0.34 13.13 -4.04
N ILE A 34 0.83 13.16 -4.69
CA ILE A 34 2.03 12.42 -4.26
C ILE A 34 2.44 12.79 -2.83
N GLU A 35 2.45 14.07 -2.46
CA GLU A 35 2.93 14.51 -1.14
C GLU A 35 2.11 13.90 0.01
N LYS A 36 0.79 14.07 -0.03
CA LYS A 36 -0.11 13.56 1.00
C LYS A 36 -0.13 12.03 1.03
N ALA A 37 -0.14 11.39 -0.13
CA ALA A 37 -0.09 9.93 -0.23
C ALA A 37 1.25 9.37 0.31
N SER A 38 2.36 10.08 0.07
CA SER A 38 3.70 9.71 0.55
C SER A 38 3.85 9.86 2.07
N ALA A 39 3.25 10.90 2.66
CA ALA A 39 3.22 11.04 4.11
C ALA A 39 2.49 9.87 4.80
N ALA A 40 1.41 9.36 4.19
CA ALA A 40 0.73 8.15 4.67
C ALA A 40 1.59 6.89 4.45
N PHE A 41 2.24 6.78 3.30
CA PHE A 41 3.13 5.65 2.99
C PHE A 41 4.35 5.59 3.91
N GLU A 42 4.92 6.73 4.30
CA GLU A 42 6.04 6.76 5.23
C GLU A 42 5.65 6.25 6.63
N LYS A 43 4.46 6.62 7.13
CA LYS A 43 3.92 6.06 8.38
C LYS A 43 3.72 4.54 8.28
N HIS A 44 3.32 4.04 7.12
CA HIS A 44 3.22 2.61 6.84
C HIS A 44 4.60 1.92 6.91
N CYS A 45 5.63 2.54 6.30
CA CYS A 45 7.01 2.04 6.37
C CYS A 45 7.55 2.01 7.81
N GLN A 46 7.25 3.03 8.62
CA GLN A 46 7.61 3.06 10.04
C GLN A 46 7.01 1.88 10.81
N PHE A 47 5.73 1.56 10.56
CA PHE A 47 5.08 0.40 11.15
C PHE A 47 5.73 -0.90 10.69
N LEU A 48 5.93 -1.10 9.38
CA LEU A 48 6.57 -2.29 8.81
C LEU A 48 7.97 -2.50 9.40
N LYS A 49 8.75 -1.43 9.54
CA LYS A 49 10.06 -1.47 10.20
C LYS A 49 9.96 -1.94 11.65
N ALA A 50 9.00 -1.41 12.40
CA ALA A 50 8.78 -1.76 13.80
C ALA A 50 8.36 -3.22 14.00
N VAL A 51 7.72 -3.85 13.00
CA VAL A 51 7.29 -5.26 13.03
C VAL A 51 8.18 -6.20 12.20
N ASN A 52 9.35 -5.70 11.78
CA ASN A 52 10.35 -6.44 11.00
C ASN A 52 9.82 -7.03 9.68
N ALA A 53 8.83 -6.37 9.05
CA ALA A 53 8.25 -6.78 7.79
C ALA A 53 9.03 -6.20 6.59
N PRO A 54 9.37 -7.00 5.56
CA PRO A 54 10.22 -6.56 4.47
C PRO A 54 9.49 -5.88 3.31
N ILE A 55 8.17 -6.09 3.15
CA ILE A 55 7.43 -5.69 1.94
C ILE A 55 6.26 -4.76 2.28
N ALA A 56 6.18 -3.63 1.57
CA ALA A 56 4.95 -2.85 1.44
C ALA A 56 4.22 -3.29 0.16
N VAL A 57 3.06 -3.90 0.31
CA VAL A 57 2.22 -4.35 -0.82
C VAL A 57 1.31 -3.20 -1.20
N VAL A 58 1.57 -2.54 -2.33
CA VAL A 58 0.93 -1.27 -2.71
C VAL A 58 -0.05 -1.50 -3.85
N SER A 59 -1.23 -0.91 -3.76
CA SER A 59 -2.14 -0.75 -4.89
C SER A 59 -2.66 0.69 -4.91
N GLU A 60 -2.76 1.27 -6.10
CA GLU A 60 -3.45 2.56 -6.29
C GLU A 60 -4.96 2.30 -6.25
N GLN A 61 -5.61 2.90 -5.26
CA GLN A 61 -7.00 2.62 -4.90
C GLN A 61 -7.94 3.74 -5.29
N THR A 62 -7.45 4.81 -5.92
CA THR A 62 -8.32 5.83 -6.50
C THR A 62 -9.27 5.20 -7.51
N TYR A 63 -10.57 5.52 -7.38
CA TYR A 63 -11.70 4.99 -8.16
C TYR A 63 -11.97 3.49 -8.06
N THR A 64 -11.23 2.73 -7.22
CA THR A 64 -11.40 1.28 -7.11
C THR A 64 -12.85 0.89 -6.85
N ILE A 65 -13.29 -0.19 -7.50
CA ILE A 65 -14.63 -0.75 -7.33
C ILE A 65 -14.63 -2.01 -6.46
N GLN A 66 -13.47 -2.41 -5.93
CA GLN A 66 -13.31 -3.67 -5.18
C GLN A 66 -14.13 -3.76 -3.88
N GLN A 67 -14.66 -2.63 -3.39
CA GLN A 67 -15.53 -2.54 -2.20
C GLN A 67 -16.94 -2.05 -2.56
N SER A 68 -17.29 -1.97 -3.84
CA SER A 68 -18.61 -1.50 -4.28
C SER A 68 -19.64 -2.63 -4.21
N ASP A 69 -20.79 -2.35 -3.59
CA ASP A 69 -21.92 -3.29 -3.54
C ASP A 69 -22.73 -3.31 -4.85
N SER A 70 -22.54 -2.33 -5.74
CA SER A 70 -23.38 -2.12 -6.92
C SER A 70 -22.67 -2.30 -8.26
N LYS A 71 -21.33 -2.29 -8.28
CA LYS A 71 -20.56 -2.39 -9.51
C LYS A 71 -20.10 -3.82 -9.81
N ASN A 72 -20.19 -4.21 -11.06
CA ASN A 72 -19.69 -5.46 -11.57
C ASN A 72 -18.15 -5.41 -11.71
N ILE A 73 -17.48 -6.21 -10.89
CA ILE A 73 -16.01 -6.31 -10.82
C ILE A 73 -15.33 -6.68 -12.15
N PHE A 74 -16.06 -7.34 -13.07
CA PHE A 74 -15.53 -7.81 -14.35
C PHE A 74 -15.62 -6.78 -15.48
N THR A 75 -16.54 -5.81 -15.39
CA THR A 75 -16.86 -4.92 -16.52
C THR A 75 -16.78 -3.44 -16.19
N GLU A 76 -16.81 -3.05 -14.91
CA GLU A 76 -16.95 -1.65 -14.49
C GLU A 76 -15.71 -1.10 -13.76
N LYS A 77 -14.55 -1.75 -13.95
CA LYS A 77 -13.28 -1.25 -13.40
C LYS A 77 -12.96 0.14 -13.98
N PRO A 78 -12.30 1.02 -13.24
CA PRO A 78 -11.83 2.29 -13.78
C PRO A 78 -10.68 2.06 -14.78
N TYR A 79 -10.36 3.12 -15.53
CA TYR A 79 -9.17 3.21 -16.36
C TYR A 79 -8.53 4.56 -16.10
N PHE A 80 -7.24 4.55 -15.77
CA PHE A 80 -6.49 5.79 -15.59
C PHE A 80 -6.21 6.42 -16.95
N THR A 81 -6.30 7.74 -17.00
CA THR A 81 -5.82 8.57 -18.09
C THR A 81 -4.29 8.56 -18.18
N ASP A 82 -3.72 8.99 -19.29
CA ASP A 82 -2.26 9.07 -19.46
C ASP A 82 -1.60 9.93 -18.37
N GLN A 83 -2.23 11.04 -18.00
CA GLN A 83 -1.74 11.91 -16.92
C GLN A 83 -1.73 11.19 -15.56
N GLU A 84 -2.79 10.45 -15.25
CA GLU A 84 -2.89 9.70 -14.00
C GLU A 84 -1.88 8.54 -13.95
N TRP A 85 -1.62 7.90 -15.09
CA TRP A 85 -0.53 6.91 -15.22
C TRP A 85 0.84 7.53 -14.91
N ASP A 86 1.11 8.73 -15.46
CA ASP A 86 2.36 9.46 -15.19
C ASP A 86 2.50 9.82 -13.70
N GLU A 87 1.43 10.30 -13.08
CA GLU A 87 1.38 10.63 -11.65
C GLU A 87 1.59 9.40 -10.78
N LEU A 88 0.93 8.29 -11.10
CA LEU A 88 1.10 7.01 -10.41
C LEU A 88 2.54 6.51 -10.50
N CYS A 89 3.14 6.50 -11.68
CA CYS A 89 4.52 6.02 -11.87
C CYS A 89 5.51 6.89 -11.08
N LYS A 90 5.36 8.22 -11.11
CA LYS A 90 6.19 9.14 -10.31
C LYS A 90 6.03 8.89 -8.82
N GLY A 91 4.79 8.74 -8.34
CA GLY A 91 4.51 8.46 -6.94
C GLY A 91 5.05 7.11 -6.46
N LEU A 92 4.94 6.06 -7.27
CA LEU A 92 5.48 4.73 -6.95
C LEU A 92 7.03 4.72 -6.90
N ASN A 93 7.70 5.45 -7.79
CA ASN A 93 9.15 5.63 -7.70
C ASN A 93 9.53 6.34 -6.40
N HIS A 94 8.80 7.40 -6.03
CA HIS A 94 9.03 8.11 -4.78
C HIS A 94 8.75 7.22 -3.54
N TYR A 95 7.76 6.33 -3.60
CA TYR A 95 7.58 5.31 -2.57
C TYR A 95 8.79 4.38 -2.47
N GLY A 96 9.39 3.99 -3.59
CA GLY A 96 10.65 3.23 -3.61
C GLY A 96 11.77 3.93 -2.84
N GLU A 97 11.93 5.24 -3.05
CA GLU A 97 12.92 6.06 -2.35
C GLU A 97 12.64 6.14 -0.83
N ILE A 98 11.38 6.30 -0.43
CA ILE A 98 10.98 6.31 0.98
C ILE A 98 11.24 4.93 1.60
N ALA A 99 10.76 3.86 0.99
CA ALA A 99 10.88 2.50 1.49
C ALA A 99 12.35 2.07 1.67
N ALA A 100 13.24 2.51 0.77
CA ALA A 100 14.67 2.25 0.86
C ALA A 100 15.29 2.77 2.17
N LYS A 101 14.84 3.92 2.70
CA LYS A 101 15.31 4.48 3.98
C LYS A 101 15.03 3.54 5.17
N TYR A 102 14.01 2.70 5.06
CA TYR A 102 13.60 1.75 6.10
C TYR A 102 14.09 0.32 5.84
N GLY A 103 14.69 0.06 4.67
CA GLY A 103 15.07 -1.29 4.23
C GLY A 103 13.89 -2.14 3.77
N ILE A 104 12.82 -1.50 3.27
CA ILE A 104 11.59 -2.11 2.80
C ILE A 104 11.58 -2.08 1.27
N LYS A 105 10.98 -3.11 0.64
CA LYS A 105 10.70 -3.11 -0.80
C LYS A 105 9.23 -2.79 -1.06
N VAL A 106 8.99 -2.01 -2.11
CA VAL A 106 7.65 -1.80 -2.66
C VAL A 106 7.32 -2.96 -3.60
N ALA A 107 6.16 -3.56 -3.43
CA ALA A 107 5.60 -4.55 -4.35
C ALA A 107 4.25 -4.05 -4.85
N TYR A 108 4.18 -3.64 -6.11
CA TYR A 108 2.91 -3.22 -6.71
C TYR A 108 2.01 -4.43 -6.94
N HIS A 109 0.76 -4.34 -6.50
CA HIS A 109 -0.24 -5.38 -6.62
C HIS A 109 -1.24 -5.00 -7.72
N HIS A 110 -1.11 -5.61 -8.90
CA HIS A 110 -2.18 -5.55 -9.91
C HIS A 110 -3.44 -6.17 -9.31
N HIS A 111 -4.58 -5.47 -9.34
CA HIS A 111 -5.75 -5.90 -8.57
C HIS A 111 -7.04 -5.80 -9.37
N MET A 112 -7.98 -6.70 -9.10
CA MET A 112 -9.31 -6.63 -9.70
C MET A 112 -10.02 -5.35 -9.25
N GLY A 113 -10.68 -4.66 -10.19
CA GLY A 113 -11.45 -3.45 -9.91
C GLY A 113 -10.63 -2.18 -9.71
N THR A 114 -9.32 -2.21 -9.93
CA THR A 114 -8.46 -1.00 -9.97
C THR A 114 -8.16 -0.56 -11.41
N GLY A 115 -7.61 0.65 -11.54
CA GLY A 115 -7.19 1.24 -12.82
C GLY A 115 -6.07 0.47 -13.49
#